data_AF-A0A432SB62-F1
#
_entry.id   AF-A0A432SB62-F1
#
_cell.length_a   1.000
_cell.length_b   1.000
_cell.length_c   1.000
_cell.angle_alpha   90.00
_cell.angle_beta   90.00
_cell.angle_gamma   90.00
#
_symmetry.space_group_name_H-M   'P 1'
#
loop_
_entity.id
_entity.type
_entity.pdbx_description
1 polymer ?
#
loop_
_entity_poly.entity_id
_entity_poly.type
_entity_poly.pdbx_seq_one_letter_code
_entity_poly.pdbx_strand_id
1 'polypeptide(L)'
;MNILLINDNPVVNKLVRLSAQKTSNNLEVVDSLKNLESSIYDLVIIDDTLYSNKLQIELKAKVKYSLSLYICARDAEEVSGFTKVLKKPFLPTDLVELFLVLSKVTDEIDLSALEEHKDENEGKVSLKVQDLKSLDEEIEELESLDEEIEELESLDEEIEEL
;
A
#
# COMPACT_ATOMS: atom_id res chain seq x y z
N MET A 1 5.82 -3.81 -5.89
CA MET A 1 6.41 -3.53 -4.56
C MET A 1 6.28 -4.74 -3.65
N ASN A 2 7.20 -4.89 -2.69
CA ASN A 2 7.15 -5.82 -1.57
C ASN A 2 6.55 -5.10 -0.35
N ILE A 3 5.45 -5.63 0.18
CA ILE A 3 4.67 -5.04 1.27
C ILE A 3 4.74 -5.96 2.49
N LEU A 4 5.03 -5.38 3.66
CA LEU A 4 4.87 -6.03 4.95
C LEU A 4 3.62 -5.48 5.65
N LEU A 5 2.67 -6.34 6.01
CA LEU A 5 1.52 -6.00 6.83
C LEU A 5 1.66 -6.62 8.22
N ILE A 6 1.64 -5.78 9.25
CA ILE A 6 1.63 -6.18 10.66
C ILE A 6 0.22 -5.99 11.20
N ASN A 7 -0.56 -7.07 11.22
CA ASN A 7 -1.97 -7.03 11.60
C ASN A 7 -2.52 -8.43 11.95
N ASP A 8 -3.37 -8.51 12.98
CA ASP A 8 -4.08 -9.73 13.39
C ASP A 8 -5.58 -9.72 12.99
N ASN A 9 -6.10 -8.58 12.53
CA ASN A 9 -7.49 -8.46 12.12
C ASN A 9 -7.75 -9.17 10.77
N PRO A 10 -8.59 -10.23 10.72
CA PRO A 10 -8.80 -11.02 9.50
C PRO A 10 -9.44 -10.22 8.36
N VAL A 11 -10.26 -9.20 8.68
CA VAL A 11 -10.91 -8.36 7.67
C VAL A 11 -9.88 -7.46 6.99
N VAL A 12 -9.03 -6.79 7.77
CA VAL A 12 -7.95 -5.94 7.25
C VAL A 12 -6.96 -6.79 6.43
N ASN A 13 -6.59 -7.98 6.92
CA ASN A 13 -5.73 -8.91 6.18
C ASN A 13 -6.31 -9.29 4.82
N LYS A 14 -7.62 -9.57 4.76
CA LYS A 14 -8.30 -9.91 3.49
C LYS A 14 -8.34 -8.72 2.55
N LEU A 15 -8.68 -7.53 3.04
CA LEU A 15 -8.74 -6.31 2.24
C LEU A 15 -7.37 -5.97 1.63
N VAL A 16 -6.34 -5.90 2.46
CA VAL A 16 -4.98 -5.58 2.01
C VAL A 16 -4.46 -6.64 1.02
N ARG A 17 -4.73 -7.92 1.27
CA ARG A 17 -4.34 -9.01 0.36
C ARG A 17 -5.00 -8.87 -1.01
N LEU A 18 -6.30 -8.59 -1.07
CA LEU A 18 -7.01 -8.39 -2.34
C LEU A 18 -6.49 -7.16 -3.09
N SER A 19 -6.29 -6.04 -2.39
CA SER A 19 -5.76 -4.82 -3.00
C SER A 19 -4.32 -4.99 -3.50
N ALA A 20 -3.48 -5.70 -2.76
CA ALA A 20 -2.11 -6.02 -3.18
C ALA A 20 -2.10 -6.94 -4.41
N GLN A 21 -2.97 -7.96 -4.45
CA GLN A 21 -3.12 -8.84 -5.63
C GLN A 21 -3.56 -8.06 -6.87
N LYS A 22 -4.54 -7.16 -6.74
CA LYS A 22 -5.02 -6.33 -7.86
C LYS A 22 -3.95 -5.39 -8.43
N THR A 23 -2.99 -5.00 -7.60
CA THR A 23 -1.89 -4.11 -7.98
C THR A 23 -0.58 -4.86 -8.25
N SER A 24 -0.64 -6.20 -8.37
CA SER A 24 0.53 -7.08 -8.60
C SER A 24 1.67 -6.88 -7.58
N ASN A 25 1.33 -6.56 -6.33
CA ASN A 25 2.26 -6.39 -5.24
C ASN A 25 2.45 -7.68 -4.45
N ASN A 26 3.68 -7.92 -3.99
CA ASN A 26 3.97 -9.03 -3.08
C ASN A 26 3.61 -8.60 -1.66
N LEU A 27 2.89 -9.44 -0.92
CA LEU A 27 2.42 -9.15 0.43
C LEU A 27 2.80 -10.26 1.40
N GLU A 28 3.55 -9.88 2.41
CA GLU A 28 3.79 -10.68 3.60
C GLU A 28 2.90 -10.17 4.75
N VAL A 29 2.19 -11.08 5.42
CA VAL A 29 1.31 -10.76 6.54
C VAL A 29 1.82 -11.45 7.78
N VAL A 30 2.08 -10.68 8.83
CA VAL A 30 2.57 -11.18 10.11
C VAL A 30 1.81 -10.56 11.27
N ASP A 31 1.78 -11.27 12.39
CA ASP A 31 1.31 -10.74 13.68
C ASP A 31 2.44 -10.13 14.53
N SER A 32 3.70 -10.40 14.15
CA SER A 32 4.88 -10.03 14.92
C SER A 32 6.18 -10.10 14.09
N LEU A 33 7.21 -9.37 14.54
CA LEU A 33 8.52 -9.27 13.85
C LEU A 33 9.47 -10.45 14.13
N LYS A 34 8.95 -11.62 14.50
CA LYS A 34 9.77 -12.78 14.87
C LYS A 34 10.14 -13.65 13.67
N ASN A 35 9.18 -13.87 12.77
CA ASN A 35 9.31 -14.78 11.63
C ASN A 35 9.05 -13.99 10.35
N LEU A 36 9.95 -13.07 10.03
CA LEU A 36 9.90 -12.34 8.77
C LEU A 36 10.65 -13.15 7.70
N GLU A 37 10.05 -13.31 6.53
CA GLU A 37 10.67 -13.97 5.38
C GLU A 37 11.71 -13.06 4.70
N SER A 38 11.57 -11.73 4.87
CA SER A 38 12.51 -10.73 4.38
C SER A 38 12.87 -9.70 5.46
N SER A 39 13.96 -8.96 5.24
CA SER A 39 14.34 -7.81 6.08
C SER A 39 14.24 -6.48 5.32
N ILE A 40 13.82 -6.51 4.06
CA ILE A 40 13.69 -5.36 3.17
C ILE A 40 12.31 -5.38 2.53
N TYR A 41 11.59 -4.27 2.66
CA TYR A 41 10.26 -4.07 2.06
C TYR A 41 10.16 -2.64 1.54
N ASP A 42 9.34 -2.43 0.52
CA ASP A 42 9.12 -1.08 -0.03
C ASP A 42 8.13 -0.31 0.85
N LEU A 43 7.10 -1.01 1.35
CA LEU A 43 6.04 -0.47 2.19
C LEU A 43 5.83 -1.34 3.42
N VAL A 44 5.81 -0.71 4.61
CA VAL A 44 5.35 -1.35 5.84
C VAL A 44 4.02 -0.77 6.29
N ILE A 45 3.04 -1.64 6.53
CA ILE A 45 1.70 -1.29 6.99
C ILE A 45 1.53 -1.80 8.42
N ILE A 46 1.11 -0.94 9.35
CA ILE A 46 0.87 -1.32 10.75
C ILE A 46 -0.55 -0.94 11.15
N ASP A 47 -1.30 -1.91 11.69
CA ASP A 47 -2.62 -1.67 12.27
C ASP A 47 -2.51 -1.13 13.71
N ASP A 48 -3.42 -0.23 14.09
CA ASP A 48 -3.49 0.37 15.41
C ASP A 48 -3.62 -0.63 16.55
N THR A 49 -4.26 -1.77 16.30
CA THR A 49 -4.41 -2.85 17.28
C THR A 49 -3.08 -3.48 17.71
N LEU A 50 -2.11 -3.55 16.79
CA LEU A 50 -0.77 -4.11 17.05
C LEU A 50 0.30 -3.03 17.23
N TYR A 51 0.01 -1.79 16.85
CA TYR A 51 0.97 -0.70 16.98
C TYR A 51 1.36 -0.47 18.44
N SER A 52 2.66 -0.32 18.66
CA SER A 52 3.22 0.21 19.90
C SER A 52 4.55 0.90 19.62
N ASN A 53 4.94 1.86 20.47
CA ASN A 53 6.25 2.50 20.37
C ASN A 53 7.40 1.48 20.39
N LYS A 54 7.25 0.39 21.15
CA LYS A 54 8.22 -0.70 21.21
C LYS A 54 8.33 -1.44 19.86
N LEU A 55 7.19 -1.78 19.26
CA LEU A 55 7.15 -2.40 17.93
C LEU A 55 7.82 -1.50 16.89
N GLN A 56 7.56 -0.20 16.92
CA GLN A 56 8.15 0.74 15.96
C GLN A 56 9.67 0.83 16.08
N ILE A 57 10.21 0.82 17.30
CA ILE A 57 11.67 0.79 17.53
C ILE A 57 12.26 -0.53 17.02
N GLU A 58 11.62 -1.65 17.32
CA GLU A 58 12.06 -2.98 16.86
C GLU A 58 12.01 -3.10 15.33
N LEU A 59 10.95 -2.57 14.70
CA LEU A 59 10.78 -2.54 13.26
C LEU A 59 11.94 -1.78 12.60
N LYS A 60 12.24 -0.57 13.08
CA LYS A 60 13.35 0.25 12.55
C LYS A 60 14.72 -0.42 12.72
N ALA A 61 14.89 -1.28 13.72
CA ALA A 61 16.12 -2.01 13.96
C ALA A 61 16.27 -3.26 13.08
N LYS A 62 15.16 -3.94 12.76
CA LYS A 62 15.16 -5.22 12.04
C LYS A 62 14.88 -5.11 10.54
N VAL A 63 14.10 -4.11 10.15
CA VAL A 63 13.50 -4.02 8.81
C VAL A 63 13.88 -2.70 8.17
N LYS A 64 14.40 -2.77 6.94
CA LYS A 64 14.62 -1.60 6.08
C LYS A 64 13.39 -1.39 5.20
N TYR A 65 12.88 -0.17 5.18
CA TYR A 65 11.74 0.20 4.34
C TYR A 65 11.75 1.67 3.93
N SER A 66 11.19 1.95 2.76
CA SER A 66 11.14 3.30 2.16
C SER A 66 9.88 4.05 2.58
N LEU A 67 8.74 3.36 2.66
CA LEU A 67 7.44 3.94 2.96
C LEU A 67 6.77 3.21 4.12
N SER A 68 5.94 3.94 4.88
CA SER A 68 5.16 3.35 5.96
C SER A 68 3.74 3.90 6.00
N LEU A 69 2.78 3.01 6.22
CA LEU A 69 1.35 3.30 6.33
C LEU A 69 0.84 2.89 7.71
N TYR A 70 0.13 3.77 8.39
CA TYR A 70 -0.56 3.47 9.64
C TYR A 70 -2.06 3.34 9.40
N ILE A 71 -2.66 2.22 9.79
CA ILE A 71 -4.11 2.02 9.72
C ILE A 71 -4.68 2.19 11.12
N CYS A 72 -5.57 3.16 11.32
CA CYS A 72 -6.15 3.44 12.64
C CYS A 72 -7.65 3.66 12.63
N ALA A 73 -8.30 3.51 13.78
CA ALA A 73 -9.70 3.91 13.96
C ALA A 73 -9.90 5.41 13.69
N ARG A 74 -11.13 5.81 13.33
CA ARG A 74 -11.46 7.20 12.97
C ARG A 74 -11.14 8.21 14.08
N ASP A 75 -11.32 7.78 15.32
CA ASP A 75 -11.16 8.53 16.56
C ASP A 75 -9.82 8.28 17.27
N ALA A 76 -8.96 7.40 16.70
CA ALA A 76 -7.63 7.17 17.24
C ALA A 76 -6.73 8.40 17.03
N GLU A 77 -5.82 8.62 18.00
CA GLU A 77 -4.79 9.63 17.86
C GLU A 77 -3.86 9.30 16.70
N GLU A 78 -3.58 10.30 15.86
CA GLU A 78 -2.63 10.16 14.78
C GLU A 78 -1.22 10.05 15.34
N VAL A 79 -0.57 8.93 15.03
CA VAL A 79 0.81 8.71 15.40
C VAL A 79 1.71 9.37 14.36
N SER A 80 2.51 10.35 14.80
CA SER A 80 3.51 10.98 13.93
C SER A 80 4.63 10.00 13.55
N GLY A 81 5.17 10.12 12.33
CA GLY A 81 6.32 9.32 11.88
C GLY A 81 5.99 8.22 10.87
N PHE A 82 4.76 8.20 10.34
CA PHE A 82 4.38 7.41 9.18
C PHE A 82 4.27 8.30 7.94
N THR A 83 4.65 7.76 6.77
CA THR A 83 4.50 8.42 5.47
C THR A 83 3.04 8.74 5.14
N LYS A 84 2.13 7.80 5.46
CA LYS A 84 0.69 7.96 5.28
C LYS A 84 -0.09 7.37 6.45
N VAL A 85 -1.31 7.86 6.65
CA VAL A 85 -2.27 7.34 7.62
C VAL A 85 -3.58 7.06 6.91
N LEU A 86 -4.17 5.89 7.15
CA LEU A 86 -5.46 5.46 6.63
C LEU A 86 -6.42 5.22 7.80
N LYS A 87 -7.57 5.91 7.78
CA LYS A 87 -8.57 5.80 8.85
C LYS A 87 -9.65 4.78 8.50
N LYS A 88 -10.02 3.94 9.45
CA LYS A 88 -11.15 3.00 9.37
C LYS A 88 -12.48 3.75 9.52
N PRO A 89 -13.57 3.33 8.85
CA PRO A 89 -13.63 2.32 7.78
C PRO A 89 -13.05 2.87 6.46
N PHE A 90 -12.50 1.97 5.65
CA PHE A 90 -11.99 2.24 4.31
C PHE A 90 -12.45 1.15 3.34
N LEU A 91 -12.46 1.47 2.05
CA LEU A 91 -12.87 0.56 0.98
C LEU A 91 -11.66 -0.19 0.39
N PRO A 92 -11.88 -1.34 -0.27
CA PRO A 92 -10.82 -2.01 -1.02
C PRO A 92 -10.18 -1.13 -2.09
N THR A 93 -10.97 -0.26 -2.73
CA THR A 93 -10.56 0.70 -3.76
C THR A 93 -9.58 1.72 -3.20
N ASP A 94 -9.80 2.22 -1.98
CA ASP A 94 -8.92 3.19 -1.32
C ASP A 94 -7.50 2.63 -1.17
N LEU A 95 -7.37 1.35 -0.83
CA LEU A 95 -6.07 0.66 -0.72
C LEU A 95 -5.40 0.46 -2.08
N VAL A 96 -6.18 0.13 -3.12
CA VAL A 96 -5.65 -0.04 -4.50
C VAL A 96 -5.07 1.28 -4.98
N GLU A 97 -5.81 2.38 -4.85
CA GLU A 97 -5.36 3.71 -5.24
C GLU A 97 -4.11 4.12 -4.44
N LEU A 98 -4.12 3.90 -3.12
CA LEU A 98 -2.96 4.17 -2.28
C LEU A 98 -1.72 3.39 -2.73
N PHE A 99 -1.84 2.10 -3.06
CA PHE A 99 -0.71 1.33 -3.55
C PHE A 99 -0.21 1.84 -4.90
N LEU A 100 -1.08 2.23 -5.81
CA LEU A 100 -0.66 2.83 -7.09
C LEU A 100 0.11 4.14 -6.88
N VAL A 101 -0.39 5.03 -6.01
CA VAL A 101 0.30 6.28 -5.69
C VAL A 101 1.64 6.02 -5.02
N LEU A 102 1.70 5.08 -4.07
CA LEU A 102 2.93 4.75 -3.35
C LEU A 102 3.96 4.05 -4.26
N SER A 103 3.53 3.20 -5.20
CA SER A 103 4.40 2.60 -6.22
C SER A 103 5.10 3.66 -7.07
N LYS A 104 4.35 4.67 -7.55
CA LYS A 104 4.92 5.76 -8.36
C LYS A 104 6.01 6.51 -7.59
N VAL A 105 5.78 6.77 -6.30
CA VAL A 105 6.77 7.42 -5.42
C VAL A 105 8.02 6.55 -5.23
N THR A 106 7.88 5.23 -5.07
CA THR A 106 9.05 4.35 -4.96
C THR A 106 9.85 4.29 -6.26
N ASP A 107 9.18 4.28 -7.41
CA ASP A 107 9.84 4.22 -8.72
C ASP A 107 10.61 5.52 -9.02
N GLU A 108 10.07 6.68 -8.65
CA GLU A 108 10.76 7.98 -8.76
C GLU A 108 11.98 8.09 -7.83
N ILE A 109 11.89 7.53 -6.62
CA ILE A 109 13.02 7.49 -5.68
C ILE A 109 14.14 6.60 -6.22
N ASP A 110 13.82 5.49 -6.89
CA ASP A 110 14.82 4.57 -7.45
C ASP A 110 15.56 5.17 -8.68
N LEU A 111 14.91 6.08 -9.41
CA LEU A 111 15.55 6.85 -10.51
C LEU A 111 16.59 7.88 -10.04
N SER A 112 16.61 8.21 -8.75
CA SER A 112 17.59 9.13 -8.15
C SER A 112 18.79 8.44 -7.51
N ALA A 113 18.78 7.10 -7.41
CA ALA A 113 19.81 6.33 -6.72
C ALA A 113 21.12 6.11 -7.52
N LEU A 114 21.29 6.79 -8.66
CA LEU A 114 22.53 6.76 -9.47
C LEU A 114 23.44 8.00 -9.33
N GLU A 115 23.12 8.96 -8.46
CA GLU A 115 24.05 10.07 -8.17
C GLU A 115 24.70 9.90 -6.80
N GLU A 116 25.95 9.43 -6.85
CA GLU A 116 26.86 9.29 -5.72
C GLU A 116 27.02 10.62 -4.94
N HIS A 117 26.78 10.54 -3.63
CA HIS A 117 27.39 11.32 -2.56
C HIS A 117 27.73 12.80 -2.82
N LYS A 118 26.90 13.71 -2.25
CA LYS A 118 27.43 14.77 -1.38
C LYS A 118 26.37 15.54 -0.58
N ASP A 119 26.76 15.75 0.66
CA ASP A 119 26.43 16.84 1.58
C ASP A 119 25.16 16.81 2.43
N GLU A 120 25.47 16.99 3.72
CA GLU A 120 24.67 17.28 4.88
C GLU A 120 23.79 18.53 4.67
N ASN A 121 22.46 18.41 4.80
CA ASN A 121 21.67 19.44 5.50
C ASN A 121 20.26 18.97 5.83
N GLU A 122 19.77 19.42 6.98
CA GLU A 122 18.39 19.28 7.44
C GLU A 122 17.40 19.86 6.42
N GLY A 123 16.47 19.03 5.95
CA GLY A 123 15.43 19.44 5.01
C GLY A 123 14.13 18.70 5.26
N LYS A 124 13.31 19.25 6.16
CA LYS A 124 11.95 18.80 6.44
C LYS A 124 11.07 19.01 5.20
N VAL A 125 10.97 18.02 4.32
CA VAL A 125 10.03 18.04 3.19
C VAL A 125 8.65 17.60 3.69
N SER A 126 7.86 18.58 4.14
CA SER A 126 6.42 18.42 4.31
C SER A 126 5.77 18.51 2.93
N LEU A 127 5.58 17.38 2.25
CA LEU A 127 4.81 17.32 1.01
C LEU A 127 3.36 17.71 1.31
N LYS A 128 3.01 18.97 1.02
CA LYS A 128 1.63 19.45 1.06
C LYS A 128 0.89 18.85 -0.14
N VAL A 129 -0.32 18.38 0.13
CA VAL A 129 -1.26 17.68 -0.77
C VAL A 129 -1.84 18.61 -1.84
N GLN A 130 -1.03 19.43 -2.51
CA GLN A 130 -1.51 20.45 -3.46
C GLN A 130 -1.23 20.10 -4.93
N ASP A 131 -0.43 19.07 -5.21
CA ASP A 131 -0.06 18.67 -6.58
C ASP A 131 -0.87 17.49 -7.16
N LEU A 132 -2.01 17.12 -6.56
CA LEU A 132 -2.89 16.06 -7.11
C LEU A 132 -3.89 16.55 -8.18
N LYS A 133 -3.88 17.84 -8.54
CA LYS A 133 -4.90 18.43 -9.44
C LYS A 133 -4.64 18.23 -10.94
N SER A 134 -3.71 17.35 -11.32
CA SER A 134 -3.29 17.18 -12.71
C SER A 134 -3.54 15.76 -13.26
N LEU A 135 -4.33 14.93 -12.57
CA LEU A 135 -4.62 13.55 -12.98
C LEU A 135 -6.02 13.35 -13.59
N ASP A 136 -6.78 14.43 -13.79
CA ASP A 136 -8.15 14.35 -14.35
C ASP A 136 -8.18 13.99 -15.85
N GLU A 137 -7.05 14.01 -16.57
CA GLU A 137 -7.00 13.73 -18.01
C GLU A 137 -6.79 12.25 -18.38
N GLU A 138 -6.48 11.35 -17.43
CA GLU A 138 -6.24 9.92 -17.73
C GLU A 138 -7.42 8.99 -17.40
N ILE A 139 -8.58 9.52 -16.97
CA ILE A 139 -9.75 8.72 -16.57
C ILE A 139 -10.69 8.40 -17.75
N GLU A 140 -10.61 9.13 -18.87
CA GLU A 140 -11.51 8.94 -20.03
C GLU A 140 -11.27 7.63 -20.81
N GLU A 141 -10.19 6.87 -20.53
CA GLU A 141 -9.87 5.65 -21.28
C GLU A 141 -10.36 4.34 -20.61
N LEU A 142 -11.04 4.42 -19.44
CA LEU A 142 -11.54 3.23 -18.72
C LEU A 142 -13.02 2.92 -18.95
N GLU A 143 -13.80 3.79 -19.60
CA GLU A 143 -15.24 3.54 -19.88
C GLU A 143 -15.48 2.56 -21.05
N SER A 144 -14.43 2.14 -21.76
CA SER A 144 -14.56 1.25 -22.94
C SER A 144 -14.37 -0.24 -22.66
N LEU A 145 -14.04 -0.63 -21.42
CA LEU A 145 -13.76 -2.02 -21.04
C LEU A 145 -14.96 -2.77 -20.44
N ASP A 146 -16.07 -2.09 -20.18
CA ASP A 146 -17.29 -2.72 -19.63
C ASP A 146 -18.10 -3.50 -20.67
N GLU A 147 -17.88 -3.30 -21.98
CA GLU A 147 -18.61 -4.01 -23.04
C GLU A 147 -18.06 -5.43 -23.35
N GLU A 148 -16.82 -5.77 -22.96
CA GLU A 148 -16.22 -7.08 -23.26
C GLU A 148 -16.52 -8.17 -22.21
N ILE A 149 -17.11 -7.83 -21.07
CA ILE A 149 -17.40 -8.81 -20.00
C ILE A 149 -18.76 -9.51 -20.20
N GLU A 150 -19.74 -8.86 -20.85
CA GLU A 150 -21.06 -9.47 -21.09
C GLU A 150 -21.03 -10.62 -22.12
N GLU A 151 -20.01 -10.72 -22.97
CA GLU A 151 -19.95 -11.77 -24.00
C GLU A 151 -19.44 -13.12 -23.44
N LEU A 152 -18.73 -13.12 -22.30
CA LEU A 152 -18.18 -14.34 -21.69
C LEU A 152 -19.18 -15.11 -20.80
N GLU A 153 -20.25 -14.48 -20.30
CA GLU A 153 -21.28 -15.18 -19.51
C GLU A 153 -22.21 -16.04 -20.36
N SER A 154 -22.22 -15.87 -21.69
CA SER A 154 -23.07 -16.64 -22.61
C SER A 154 -22.49 -18.00 -23.04
N LEU A 155 -21.22 -18.27 -22.75
CA LEU A 155 -20.53 -19.49 -23.20
C LEU A 155 -20.55 -20.64 -22.17
N ASP A 156 -20.95 -20.37 -20.92
CA ASP A 156 -21.00 -21.39 -19.86
C ASP A 156 -22.30 -22.21 -19.88
N GLU A 157 -23.36 -21.80 -20.58
CA GLU A 157 -24.62 -22.56 -20.66
C GLU A 157 -24.61 -23.70 -21.71
N GLU A 158 -23.67 -23.74 -22.66
CA GLU A 158 -23.65 -24.76 -23.73
C GLU A 158 -22.85 -26.03 -23.39
N ILE A 159 -22.17 -26.10 -22.24
CA ILE A 159 -21.34 -27.26 -21.86
C ILE A 159 -22.14 -28.31 -21.05
N GLU A 160 -23.35 -28.01 -20.60
CA GLU A 160 -24.17 -28.94 -19.81
C GLU A 160 -25.06 -29.91 -20.63
N GLU A 161 -25.03 -29.85 -21.98
CA GLU A 161 -25.91 -30.68 -22.82
C GLU A 161 -25.21 -31.64 -23.81
N LEU A 162 -23.97 -32.10 -23.52
CA LEU A 162 -23.30 -33.21 -24.23
C LEU A 162 -22.75 -34.28 -23.29
#